data_AF-A0A960YDB9-F1
#
_entry.id   AF-A0A960YDB9-F1
#
_cell.length_a   1.000
_cell.length_b   1.000
_cell.length_c   1.000
_cell.angle_alpha   90.00
_cell.angle_beta   90.00
_cell.angle_gamma   90.00
#
_symmetry.space_group_name_H-M   'P 1'
#
loop_
_entity.id
_entity.type
_entity.pdbx_description
1 polymer ?
#
loop_
_entity_poly.entity_id
_entity_poly.type
_entity_poly.pdbx_seq_one_letter_code
_entity_poly.pdbx_strand_id
1 'polypeptide(L)'
;MAEKHSARNAFDAFLEISDINDDDELIEVLLEYLEHLYLDETEEEPEEILLEDLTHFEVDDFINFYLIDNYTNHVFMRKKYLSFFKRFLGFASKKGLMEKDEINLWKEVLS
;
A
#
# COMPACT_ATOMS: atom_id res chain seq x y z
N MET A 1 -19.90 -6.40 11.56
CA MET A 1 -19.17 -5.22 11.07
C MET A 1 -17.74 -5.69 10.91
N ALA A 2 -17.18 -5.64 9.71
CA ALA A 2 -15.75 -5.88 9.55
C ALA A 2 -15.01 -4.80 10.35
N GLU A 3 -13.94 -5.19 11.03
CA GLU A 3 -13.09 -4.25 11.75
C GLU A 3 -12.35 -3.42 10.69
N LYS A 4 -12.55 -2.10 10.70
CA LYS A 4 -11.81 -1.20 9.82
C LYS A 4 -10.37 -1.17 10.29
N HIS A 5 -9.45 -1.53 9.42
CA HIS A 5 -8.03 -1.56 9.75
C HIS A 5 -7.36 -0.30 9.22
N SER A 6 -6.67 0.42 10.09
CA SER A 6 -5.72 1.47 9.69
C SER A 6 -4.68 0.91 8.74
N ALA A 7 -4.40 1.61 7.63
CA ALA A 7 -3.35 1.21 6.69
C ALA A 7 -2.00 1.15 7.41
N ARG A 8 -1.70 2.16 8.25
CA ARG A 8 -0.47 2.20 9.05
C ARG A 8 -0.33 0.99 9.95
N ASN A 9 -1.35 0.65 10.74
CA ASN A 9 -1.28 -0.50 11.64
C ASN A 9 -1.11 -1.82 10.88
N ALA A 10 -1.71 -1.95 9.69
CA ALA A 10 -1.52 -3.13 8.86
C ALA A 10 -0.08 -3.25 8.33
N PHE A 11 0.55 -2.12 7.97
CA PHE A 11 1.94 -2.08 7.57
C PHE A 11 2.90 -2.33 8.72
N ASP A 12 2.66 -1.75 9.89
CA ASP A 12 3.48 -1.99 11.09
C ASP A 12 3.42 -3.48 11.49
N ALA A 13 2.24 -4.10 11.46
CA ALA A 13 2.08 -5.53 11.72
C ALA A 13 2.75 -6.41 10.64
N PHE A 14 2.88 -5.91 9.40
CA PHE A 14 3.65 -6.57 8.36
C PHE A 14 5.16 -6.43 8.58
N LEU A 15 5.63 -5.26 9.02
CA LEU A 15 7.03 -5.01 9.34
C LEU A 15 7.53 -5.88 10.50
N GLU A 16 6.71 -6.12 11.52
CA GLU A 16 7.04 -7.01 12.64
C GLU A 16 7.40 -8.44 12.20
N ILE A 17 6.94 -8.87 11.02
CA ILE A 17 7.21 -10.19 10.47
C ILE A 17 8.09 -10.15 9.21
N SER A 18 8.40 -8.96 8.70
CA SER A 18 9.23 -8.78 7.51
C SER A 18 10.67 -8.59 7.94
N ASP A 19 11.54 -9.56 7.65
CA ASP A 19 12.99 -9.45 7.90
C ASP A 19 13.72 -8.60 6.83
N ILE A 20 12.99 -7.77 6.07
CA ILE A 20 13.53 -6.97 4.97
C ILE A 20 13.71 -5.53 5.42
N ASN A 21 14.97 -5.14 5.59
CA ASN A 21 15.37 -3.82 6.11
C ASN A 21 14.85 -2.61 5.31
N ASP A 22 14.50 -2.79 4.03
CA ASP A 22 14.08 -1.70 3.15
C ASP A 22 12.54 -1.52 3.13
N ASP A 23 11.77 -2.39 3.79
CA ASP A 23 10.30 -2.34 3.69
C ASP A 23 9.71 -1.12 4.38
N ASP A 24 10.38 -0.59 5.41
CA ASP A 24 9.97 0.62 6.13
C ASP A 24 9.98 1.86 5.21
N GLU A 25 11.06 2.06 4.45
CA GLU A 25 11.16 3.16 3.46
C GLU A 25 10.10 3.04 2.36
N LEU A 26 9.76 1.81 1.94
CA LEU A 26 8.71 1.58 0.96
C LEU A 26 7.32 1.89 1.52
N ILE A 27 7.09 1.62 2.80
CA ILE A 27 5.82 1.93 3.46
C ILE A 27 5.64 3.44 3.58
N GLU A 28 6.68 4.17 4.00
CA GLU A 28 6.59 5.63 4.15
C GLU A 28 6.24 6.32 2.83
N VAL A 29 6.90 5.96 1.73
CA VAL A 29 6.57 6.54 0.40
C VAL A 29 5.17 6.14 -0.09
N LEU A 30 4.70 4.94 0.24
CA LEU A 30 3.33 4.53 -0.07
C LEU A 30 2.30 5.31 0.75
N LEU A 31 2.59 5.57 2.02
CA LEU A 31 1.75 6.39 2.88
C LEU A 31 1.72 7.83 2.40
N GLU A 32 2.87 8.44 2.05
CA GLU A 32 2.94 9.78 1.44
C GLU A 32 2.03 9.90 0.21
N TYR A 33 1.99 8.88 -0.64
CA TYR A 33 1.08 8.82 -1.78
C TYR A 33 -0.39 8.80 -1.35
N LEU A 34 -0.77 7.95 -0.40
CA LEU A 34 -2.15 7.85 0.08
C LEU A 34 -2.58 9.13 0.81
N GLU A 35 -1.67 9.75 1.55
CA GLU A 35 -1.89 11.05 2.17
C GLU A 35 -2.19 12.11 1.11
N HIS A 36 -1.43 12.15 0.01
CA HIS A 36 -1.74 13.06 -1.11
C HIS A 36 -3.09 12.81 -1.79
N LEU A 37 -3.60 11.57 -1.76
CA LEU A 37 -4.88 11.23 -2.36
C LEU A 37 -6.07 11.56 -1.47
N TYR A 38 -5.94 11.30 -0.17
CA TYR A 38 -7.08 11.29 0.75
C TYR A 38 -7.06 12.41 1.78
N LEU A 39 -5.91 13.03 2.04
CA LEU A 39 -5.81 14.15 2.97
C LEU A 39 -5.89 15.46 2.21
N ASP A 40 -6.94 16.23 2.49
CA ASP A 40 -7.02 17.62 2.05
C ASP A 40 -6.18 18.49 3.00
N GLU A 41 -5.28 19.30 2.43
CA GLU A 41 -4.40 20.22 3.19
C GLU A 41 -5.20 21.26 4.02
N THR A 42 -6.51 21.37 3.80
CA THR A 42 -7.40 22.33 4.45
C THR A 42 -8.15 21.80 5.68
N GLU A 43 -8.07 20.51 6.00
CA GLU A 43 -8.75 19.94 7.16
C GLU A 43 -7.91 20.02 8.45
N GLU A 44 -8.56 20.31 9.59
CA GLU A 44 -7.89 20.52 10.89
C GLU A 44 -7.35 19.22 11.50
N GLU A 45 -7.88 18.06 11.10
CA GLU A 45 -7.37 16.73 11.48
C GLU A 45 -7.40 15.81 10.25
N PRO A 46 -6.26 15.23 9.84
CA PRO A 46 -6.23 14.34 8.69
C PRO A 46 -7.06 13.08 8.97
N GLU A 47 -8.00 12.73 8.08
CA GLU A 47 -8.74 11.47 8.16
C GLU A 47 -7.77 10.27 8.15
N GLU A 48 -8.00 9.30 9.04
CA GLU A 48 -7.15 8.11 9.10
C GLU A 48 -7.31 7.29 7.82
N ILE A 49 -6.20 7.10 7.08
CA ILE A 49 -6.17 6.26 5.89
C ILE A 49 -6.42 4.80 6.30
N LEU A 50 -7.47 4.21 5.75
CA LEU A 50 -7.82 2.82 6.01
C LEU A 50 -7.18 1.91 4.97
N LEU A 51 -6.94 0.66 5.37
CA LEU A 51 -6.46 -0.37 4.45
C LEU A 51 -7.47 -0.63 3.30
N GLU A 52 -8.75 -0.38 3.54
CA GLU A 52 -9.80 -0.49 2.51
C GLU A 52 -9.74 0.61 1.45
N ASP A 53 -9.04 1.72 1.73
CA ASP A 53 -8.79 2.80 0.77
C ASP A 53 -7.64 2.43 -0.19
N LEU A 54 -6.74 1.53 0.22
CA LEU A 54 -5.71 0.99 -0.66
C LEU A 54 -6.29 -0.16 -1.50
N THR A 55 -6.97 0.16 -2.59
CA THR A 55 -7.48 -0.83 -3.53
C THR A 55 -6.48 -1.12 -4.65
N HIS A 56 -6.84 -2.05 -5.54
CA HIS A 56 -6.12 -2.39 -6.74
C HIS A 56 -5.95 -1.17 -7.66
N PHE A 57 -6.86 -0.19 -7.60
CA PHE A 57 -6.71 1.07 -8.34
C PHE A 57 -5.54 1.88 -7.81
N GLU A 58 -5.45 2.11 -6.50
CA GLU A 58 -4.35 2.85 -5.88
C GLU A 58 -3.03 2.10 -6.05
N VAL A 59 -3.03 0.77 -6.00
CA VAL A 59 -1.82 -0.03 -6.28
C VAL A 59 -1.38 0.09 -7.74
N ASP A 60 -2.31 0.03 -8.69
CA ASP A 60 -2.00 0.18 -10.12
C ASP A 60 -1.50 1.60 -10.42
N ASP A 61 -2.20 2.60 -9.89
CA ASP A 61 -1.88 4.01 -10.05
C ASP A 61 -0.50 4.33 -9.47
N PHE A 62 -0.24 3.87 -8.25
CA PHE A 62 1.04 4.06 -7.60
C PHE A 62 2.20 3.49 -8.45
N ILE A 63 2.06 2.25 -8.90
CA ILE A 63 3.11 1.53 -9.62
C ILE A 63 3.35 2.09 -11.03
N ASN A 64 2.29 2.45 -11.73
CA ASN A 64 2.34 2.76 -13.16
C ASN A 64 2.29 4.25 -13.47
N PHE A 65 1.93 5.11 -12.52
CA PHE A 65 1.85 6.55 -12.72
C PHE A 65 2.63 7.31 -11.65
N TYR A 66 2.27 7.19 -10.37
CA TYR A 66 2.90 7.97 -9.30
C TYR A 66 4.43 7.82 -9.26
N LEU A 67 4.93 6.58 -9.30
CA LEU A 67 6.38 6.35 -9.29
C LEU A 67 7.07 6.98 -10.49
N ILE A 68 6.46 6.91 -11.68
CA ILE A 68 7.04 7.43 -12.93
C ILE A 68 7.13 8.95 -12.87
N ASP A 69 6.10 9.60 -12.37
CA ASP A 69 5.99 11.06 -12.35
C ASP A 69 6.89 11.68 -11.27
N ASN A 70 7.10 10.97 -10.15
CA ASN A 70 7.80 11.53 -8.98
C ASN A 70 9.25 11.05 -8.81
N TYR A 71 9.68 9.94 -9.43
CA TYR A 71 10.99 9.36 -9.19
C TYR A 71 11.79 9.08 -10.46
N THR A 72 13.01 9.64 -10.52
CA THR A 72 13.94 9.40 -11.65
C THR A 72 14.41 7.94 -11.75
N ASN A 73 14.44 7.23 -10.62
CA ASN A 73 14.78 5.80 -10.51
C ASN A 73 13.53 4.89 -10.47
N HIS A 74 12.38 5.34 -10.97
CA HIS A 74 11.10 4.61 -10.93
C HIS A 74 11.18 3.16 -11.42
N VAL A 75 11.99 2.84 -12.44
CA VAL A 75 12.15 1.46 -12.93
C VAL A 75 12.67 0.51 -11.84
N PHE A 76 13.57 1.00 -10.99
CA PHE A 76 14.11 0.25 -9.87
C PHE A 76 13.11 0.18 -8.71
N MET A 77 12.49 1.31 -8.36
CA MET A 77 11.47 1.37 -7.30
C MET A 77 10.28 0.47 -7.63
N ARG A 78 9.77 0.50 -8.86
CA ARG A 78 8.69 -0.39 -9.34
C ARG A 78 8.98 -1.86 -9.06
N LYS A 79 10.23 -2.32 -9.25
CA LYS A 79 10.61 -3.71 -8.94
C LYS A 79 10.57 -4.01 -7.43
N LYS A 80 11.03 -3.07 -6.60
CA LYS A 80 10.94 -3.18 -5.14
C LYS A 80 9.46 -3.26 -4.70
N TYR A 81 8.63 -2.35 -5.20
CA TYR A 81 7.20 -2.30 -4.86
C TYR A 81 6.41 -3.51 -5.34
N LEU A 82 6.66 -4.00 -6.56
CA LEU A 82 6.04 -5.25 -7.03
C LEU A 82 6.37 -6.42 -6.11
N SER A 83 7.60 -6.49 -5.60
CA SER A 83 8.00 -7.52 -4.64
C SER A 83 7.34 -7.31 -3.28
N PHE A 84 7.34 -6.07 -2.78
CA PHE A 84 6.70 -5.67 -1.52
C PHE A 84 5.21 -5.99 -1.52
N PHE A 85 4.44 -5.50 -2.50
CA PHE A 85 3.00 -5.73 -2.58
C PHE A 85 2.64 -7.21 -2.70
N LYS A 86 3.43 -8.02 -3.40
CA LYS A 86 3.22 -9.47 -3.44
C LYS A 86 3.36 -10.12 -2.06
N ARG A 87 4.33 -9.68 -1.26
CA ARG A 87 4.51 -10.18 0.12
C ARG A 87 3.42 -9.68 1.05
N PHE A 88 3.11 -8.38 0.99
CA PHE A 88 2.07 -7.75 1.77
C PHE A 88 0.70 -8.38 1.49
N LEU A 89 0.34 -8.58 0.22
CA LEU A 89 -0.90 -9.26 -0.17
C LEU A 89 -0.97 -10.68 0.39
N GLY A 90 0.15 -11.40 0.39
CA GLY A 90 0.26 -12.73 1.00
C GLY A 90 0.05 -12.71 2.52
N PHE A 91 0.52 -11.65 3.20
CA PHE A 91 0.27 -11.43 4.63
C PHE A 91 -1.19 -11.05 4.90
N ALA A 92 -1.70 -10.03 4.24
CA ALA A 92 -3.06 -9.53 4.40
C ALA A 92 -4.10 -10.64 4.14
N SER A 93 -3.89 -11.45 3.10
CA SER A 93 -4.74 -12.61 2.81
C SER A 93 -4.72 -13.66 3.94
N LYS A 94 -3.57 -13.95 4.55
CA LYS A 94 -3.47 -14.92 5.67
C LYS A 94 -4.10 -14.38 6.95
N LYS A 95 -4.04 -13.06 7.16
CA LYS A 95 -4.59 -12.39 8.33
C LYS A 95 -6.07 -12.04 8.20
N GLY A 96 -6.65 -12.17 7.00
CA GLY A 96 -8.04 -11.81 6.74
C GLY A 96 -8.27 -10.29 6.75
N LEU A 97 -7.24 -9.51 6.41
CA LEU A 97 -7.30 -8.03 6.41
C LEU A 97 -7.92 -7.47 5.12
N MET A 98 -8.11 -8.30 4.09
CA MET A 98 -8.64 -7.90 2.79
C MET A 98 -9.67 -8.89 2.28
N GLU A 99 -10.67 -8.37 1.59
CA GLU A 99 -11.70 -9.17 0.93
C GLU A 99 -11.12 -10.00 -0.22
N LYS A 100 -11.75 -11.15 -0.48
CA LYS A 100 -11.25 -12.10 -1.48
C LYS A 100 -11.23 -11.53 -2.90
N ASP A 101 -12.24 -10.72 -3.24
CA ASP A 101 -12.34 -10.11 -4.57
C ASP A 101 -11.22 -9.10 -4.78
N GLU A 102 -10.95 -8.27 -3.78
CA GLU A 102 -9.84 -7.31 -3.77
C GLU A 102 -8.48 -8.00 -3.92
N ILE A 103 -8.29 -9.13 -3.22
CA ILE A 103 -7.07 -9.94 -3.34
C ILE A 103 -6.86 -10.43 -4.78
N ASN A 104 -7.93 -10.78 -5.51
CA ASN A 104 -7.80 -11.25 -6.88
C ASN A 104 -7.47 -10.10 -7.83
N LEU A 105 -8.08 -8.93 -7.64
CA LEU A 105 -7.80 -7.74 -8.44
C LEU A 105 -6.35 -7.28 -8.25
N TRP A 106 -5.84 -7.28 -7.02
CA TRP A 106 -4.41 -7.04 -6.76
C TRP A 106 -3.50 -8.03 -7.48
N LYS A 107 -3.86 -9.32 -7.55
CA LYS A 107 -3.06 -10.31 -8.28
C LYS A 107 -2.99 -10.02 -9.77
N GLU A 108 -4.05 -9.47 -10.36
CA GLU A 108 -4.05 -9.06 -11.77
C GLU A 108 -3.11 -7.88 -12.00
N VAL A 109 -3.18 -6.85 -11.15
CA VAL A 109 -2.28 -5.67 -11.21
C VAL A 109 -0.82 -6.06 -11.00
N LEU A 110 -0.54 -6.99 -10.08
CA LEU A 110 0.82 -7.41 -9.73
C LEU A 110 1.38 -8.51 -10.66
N SER A 111 0.62 -8.98 -11.66
CA SER A 111 1.01 -10.12 -12.50
C SER A 111 2.21 -9.87 -13.41
#